data_AF-A0A7S0GW28-F1
#
_entry.id   AF-A0A7S0GW28-F1
#
_cell.length_a   1.000
_cell.length_b   1.000
_cell.length_c   1.000
_cell.angle_alpha   90.00
_cell.angle_beta   90.00
_cell.angle_gamma   90.00
#
_symmetry.space_group_name_H-M   'P 1'
#
loop_
_entity.id
_entity.type
_entity.pdbx_description
1 polymer ?
#
loop_
_entity_poly.entity_id
_entity_poly.type
_entity_poly.pdbx_seq_one_letter_code
_entity_poly.pdbx_strand_id
1 'polypeptide(L)'
;QSPRTSPTWTSTRATALFARFLVLVNYGAIIHEGVSCWGLGVPQYAMAVILVVSSVFGLVRCVVSDPMALHGEMKGVGLIALVQCMCLMRSNGPFSIGLMWVNYTLAKMCLLVYGFLIVCHTTLMSNICVTMCKLTSYFDRKSLDANVRKIGWVLGLVLLFKGWEAVCMHWWTDTYKNDARYLPMMTLLQHDSMIHEMKAKMYFESEIAHIQHSIRNDFTLHPYFSHTKVWKGMQLQDLIVERIKTFEMSFDENGSTGYKIEKDKCKMLEFFARNHLRIPKMVGIYHDKEEILDQLERLSNSTKVEFPLFIKGCHLTQGGDKGTKPVFTQNGLGSSMKDWINRKWKQIARDDNRPWSTTMNRLLRNLKPGMAIQGPFGGLAISPNYTPLEVKVEVLWGRAYLGLFADYHDIIALRNGEFEYTNRIPGSYDFWTLKSHKGKQIMWLQNGYMDPVWKLAEDAAKAIGIEEVRIDIFINPLRPKEPEINEISLSSGHNYFFHAPYMATAWEGPLRLLSGPQNGVNSDNFWSKPKIRQTDQEVWAQVR
;
A
#
# COMPACT_ATOMS: atom_id res chain seq x y z
N GLN A 1 -79.70 -21.48 -27.76
CA GLN A 1 -79.26 -21.88 -29.12
C GLN A 1 -77.74 -22.01 -29.11
N SER A 2 -77.26 -23.23 -29.35
CA SER A 2 -75.88 -23.74 -29.59
C SER A 2 -74.72 -23.38 -28.65
N PRO A 3 -73.73 -24.31 -28.50
CA PRO A 3 -72.82 -24.35 -27.35
C PRO A 3 -71.44 -23.73 -27.65
N ARG A 4 -70.81 -23.12 -26.65
CA ARG A 4 -69.36 -22.86 -26.67
C ARG A 4 -68.68 -23.57 -25.50
N THR A 5 -67.63 -24.28 -25.90
CA THR A 5 -66.78 -25.21 -25.18
C THR A 5 -66.09 -24.58 -23.97
N SER A 6 -65.95 -25.39 -22.91
CA SER A 6 -65.16 -25.12 -21.72
C SER A 6 -63.68 -24.91 -22.08
N PRO A 7 -62.97 -23.97 -21.41
CA PRO A 7 -61.52 -23.92 -21.52
C PRO A 7 -60.93 -25.03 -20.66
N THR A 8 -60.23 -25.96 -21.30
CA THR A 8 -59.32 -26.90 -20.66
C THR A 8 -58.25 -26.10 -19.91
N TRP A 9 -58.27 -26.20 -18.59
CA TRP A 9 -57.18 -25.73 -17.76
C TRP A 9 -55.97 -26.62 -18.00
N THR A 10 -54.93 -26.08 -18.65
CA THR A 10 -53.66 -26.76 -18.78
C THR A 10 -52.98 -26.85 -17.41
N SER A 11 -52.43 -28.01 -17.08
CA SER A 11 -51.79 -28.32 -15.78
C SER A 11 -50.77 -27.26 -15.36
N THR A 12 -50.13 -26.59 -16.32
CA THR A 12 -49.12 -25.53 -16.09
C THR A 12 -49.67 -24.31 -15.36
N ARG A 13 -50.90 -23.86 -15.64
CA ARG A 13 -51.49 -22.69 -14.96
C ARG A 13 -51.98 -23.01 -13.56
N ALA A 14 -52.50 -24.22 -13.34
CA ALA A 14 -52.85 -24.71 -12.01
C ALA A 14 -51.59 -24.87 -11.14
N THR A 15 -50.50 -25.41 -11.69
CA THR A 15 -49.20 -25.52 -11.00
C THR A 15 -48.60 -24.14 -10.67
N ALA A 16 -48.70 -23.16 -11.57
CA ALA A 16 -48.22 -21.80 -11.31
C ALA A 16 -49.04 -21.06 -10.24
N LEU A 17 -50.37 -21.24 -10.21
CA LEU A 17 -51.23 -20.70 -9.17
C LEU A 17 -51.00 -21.40 -7.81
N PHE A 18 -50.76 -22.71 -7.81
CA PHE A 18 -50.44 -23.48 -6.62
C PHE A 18 -49.05 -23.09 -6.05
N ALA A 19 -48.05 -22.87 -6.91
CA ALA A 19 -46.75 -22.33 -6.51
C ALA A 19 -46.86 -20.91 -5.92
N ARG A 20 -47.68 -20.03 -6.52
CA ARG A 20 -47.93 -18.69 -5.97
C ARG A 20 -48.66 -18.73 -4.62
N PHE A 21 -49.60 -19.66 -4.46
CA PHE A 21 -50.29 -19.90 -3.19
C PHE A 21 -49.34 -20.40 -2.09
N LEU A 22 -48.46 -21.36 -2.41
CA LEU A 22 -47.42 -21.84 -1.49
C LEU A 22 -46.40 -20.75 -1.11
N VAL A 23 -46.06 -19.84 -2.02
CA VAL A 23 -45.19 -18.70 -1.74
C VAL A 23 -45.87 -17.70 -0.79
N LEU A 24 -47.16 -17.40 -0.99
CA LEU A 24 -47.91 -16.46 -0.14
C LEU A 24 -48.18 -17.03 1.27
N VAL A 25 -48.48 -18.33 1.38
CA VAL A 25 -48.66 -19.00 2.68
C VAL A 25 -47.33 -19.04 3.46
N ASN A 26 -46.20 -19.23 2.78
CA ASN A 26 -44.87 -19.18 3.43
C ASN A 26 -44.43 -17.75 3.80
N TYR A 27 -44.76 -16.73 2.99
CA TYR A 27 -44.47 -15.34 3.36
C TYR A 27 -45.27 -14.91 4.60
N GLY A 28 -46.51 -15.39 4.74
CA GLY A 28 -47.32 -15.19 5.94
C GLY A 28 -46.75 -15.89 7.18
N ALA A 29 -46.28 -17.13 7.04
CA ALA A 29 -45.69 -17.89 8.15
C ALA A 29 -44.35 -17.30 8.65
N ILE A 30 -43.50 -16.82 7.73
CA ILE A 30 -42.19 -16.22 8.06
C ILE A 30 -42.35 -14.85 8.76
N ILE A 31 -43.39 -14.09 8.43
CA ILE A 31 -43.68 -12.81 9.10
C ILE A 31 -44.31 -13.03 10.48
N HIS A 32 -45.09 -14.11 10.67
CA HIS A 32 -45.76 -14.37 11.95
C HIS A 32 -44.90 -15.11 12.99
N GLU A 33 -43.81 -15.78 12.59
CA GLU A 33 -42.86 -16.47 13.49
C GLU A 33 -41.48 -15.76 13.63
N GLY A 34 -41.42 -14.46 13.33
CA GLY A 34 -40.25 -13.60 13.58
C GLY A 34 -39.86 -13.39 15.06
N VAL A 35 -40.40 -14.21 15.98
CA VAL A 35 -40.02 -14.25 17.39
C VAL A 35 -39.81 -15.73 17.77
N SER A 36 -38.55 -16.12 17.96
CA SER A 36 -38.02 -17.41 18.47
C SER A 36 -37.48 -18.45 17.46
N CYS A 37 -36.35 -18.16 16.83
CA CYS A 37 -35.51 -19.20 16.20
C CYS A 37 -34.50 -19.84 17.19
N TRP A 38 -35.01 -20.43 18.28
CA TRP A 38 -34.24 -21.31 19.16
C TRP A 38 -35.07 -22.58 19.43
N GLY A 39 -35.11 -23.50 18.48
CA GLY A 39 -35.82 -24.77 18.69
C GLY A 39 -36.30 -25.54 17.45
N LEU A 40 -35.59 -25.49 16.31
CA LEU A 40 -35.97 -26.32 15.16
C LEU A 40 -35.25 -27.66 15.20
N GLY A 41 -36.02 -28.75 15.13
CA GLY A 41 -35.55 -30.13 15.10
C GLY A 41 -35.14 -30.59 13.69
N VAL A 42 -34.38 -31.69 13.64
CA VAL A 42 -33.87 -32.37 12.43
C VAL A 42 -34.86 -32.47 11.25
N PRO A 43 -36.18 -32.67 11.43
CA PRO A 43 -37.12 -32.77 10.31
C PRO A 43 -37.26 -31.47 9.48
N GLN A 44 -37.11 -30.30 10.11
CA GLN A 44 -37.26 -29.01 9.43
C GLN A 44 -36.03 -28.66 8.59
N TYR A 45 -34.85 -29.13 9.00
CA TYR A 45 -33.60 -29.00 8.24
C TYR A 45 -33.60 -29.92 7.00
N ALA A 46 -34.12 -31.14 7.14
CA ALA A 46 -34.30 -32.06 6.00
C ALA A 46 -35.29 -31.49 4.97
N MET A 47 -36.37 -30.85 5.42
CA MET A 47 -37.32 -30.15 4.54
C MET A 47 -36.66 -28.98 3.79
N ALA A 48 -35.81 -28.18 4.44
CA ALA A 48 -35.09 -27.09 3.78
C ALA A 48 -34.13 -27.62 2.70
N VAL A 49 -33.40 -28.71 2.98
CA VAL A 49 -32.50 -29.34 2.00
C VAL A 49 -33.27 -29.95 0.82
N ILE A 50 -34.38 -30.64 1.09
CA ILE A 50 -35.25 -31.21 0.04
C ILE A 50 -35.80 -30.09 -0.85
N LEU A 51 -36.25 -28.97 -0.27
CA LEU A 51 -36.76 -27.82 -1.02
C LEU A 51 -35.68 -27.18 -1.90
N VAL A 52 -34.45 -27.04 -1.41
CA VAL A 52 -33.33 -26.51 -2.21
C VAL A 52 -33.00 -27.46 -3.37
N VAL A 53 -32.89 -28.76 -3.09
CA VAL A 53 -32.57 -29.76 -4.13
C VAL A 53 -33.68 -29.86 -5.17
N SER A 54 -34.95 -29.88 -4.78
CA SER A 54 -36.09 -29.90 -5.70
C SER A 54 -36.18 -28.62 -6.54
N SER A 55 -35.86 -27.46 -5.97
CA SER A 55 -35.82 -26.19 -6.70
C SER A 55 -34.70 -26.17 -7.75
N VAL A 56 -33.52 -26.73 -7.42
CA VAL A 56 -32.39 -26.86 -8.35
C VAL A 56 -32.68 -27.83 -9.48
N PHE A 57 -33.31 -28.98 -9.20
CA PHE A 57 -33.72 -29.92 -10.25
C PHE A 57 -34.82 -29.34 -11.16
N GLY A 58 -35.75 -28.56 -10.61
CA GLY A 58 -36.72 -27.79 -11.40
C GLY A 58 -36.04 -26.79 -12.33
N LEU A 59 -35.03 -26.08 -11.83
CA LEU A 59 -34.25 -25.10 -12.60
C LEU A 59 -33.48 -25.75 -13.75
N VAL A 60 -32.80 -26.86 -13.50
CA VAL A 60 -32.07 -27.62 -14.54
C VAL A 60 -33.04 -28.13 -15.61
N ARG A 61 -34.24 -28.59 -15.22
CA ARG A 61 -35.25 -29.07 -16.17
C ARG A 61 -35.82 -27.93 -17.04
N CYS A 62 -36.01 -26.73 -16.48
CA CYS A 62 -36.42 -25.52 -17.22
C CYS A 62 -35.33 -25.01 -18.18
N VAL A 63 -34.06 -24.99 -17.74
CA VAL A 63 -32.92 -24.57 -18.58
C VAL A 63 -32.77 -25.44 -19.83
N VAL A 64 -33.04 -26.75 -19.70
CA VAL A 64 -32.96 -27.70 -20.81
C VAL A 64 -34.16 -27.60 -21.76
N SER A 65 -35.29 -27.03 -21.32
CA SER A 65 -36.54 -27.03 -22.11
C SER A 65 -36.90 -25.69 -22.75
N ASP A 66 -36.48 -24.53 -22.20
CA ASP A 66 -36.67 -23.21 -22.84
C ASP A 66 -35.66 -22.16 -22.32
N PRO A 67 -34.56 -21.89 -23.05
CA PRO A 67 -33.50 -20.97 -22.61
C PRO A 67 -33.90 -19.49 -22.54
N MET A 68 -34.98 -19.07 -23.23
CA MET A 68 -35.32 -17.64 -23.35
C MET A 68 -36.28 -17.13 -22.27
N ALA A 69 -36.99 -17.99 -21.55
CA ALA A 69 -37.85 -17.61 -20.43
C ALA A 69 -37.06 -17.18 -19.16
N LEU A 70 -35.74 -17.36 -19.15
CA LEU A 70 -34.93 -17.42 -17.93
C LEU A 70 -34.45 -16.06 -17.36
N HIS A 71 -34.71 -14.94 -18.03
CA HIS A 71 -34.07 -13.67 -17.65
C HIS A 71 -34.76 -12.96 -16.45
N GLY A 72 -36.03 -13.25 -16.19
CA GLY A 72 -36.79 -12.71 -15.06
C GLY A 72 -36.69 -13.55 -13.79
N GLU A 73 -36.76 -14.88 -13.91
CA GLU A 73 -36.89 -15.79 -12.76
C GLU A 73 -35.57 -16.08 -12.03
N MET A 74 -34.42 -16.04 -12.73
CA MET A 74 -33.10 -16.25 -12.08
C MET A 74 -32.74 -15.15 -11.07
N LYS A 75 -33.34 -13.96 -11.18
CA LYS A 75 -33.07 -12.81 -10.29
C LYS A 75 -33.67 -12.99 -8.89
N GLY A 76 -34.80 -13.69 -8.77
CA GLY A 76 -35.46 -13.96 -7.48
C GLY A 76 -34.80 -15.11 -6.70
N VAL A 77 -34.40 -16.17 -7.40
CA VAL A 77 -33.81 -17.38 -6.79
C VAL A 77 -32.41 -17.12 -6.23
N GLY A 78 -31.60 -16.29 -6.92
CA GLY A 78 -30.27 -15.89 -6.42
C GLY A 78 -30.32 -15.07 -5.13
N LEU A 79 -31.33 -14.22 -4.95
CA LEU A 79 -31.52 -13.41 -3.75
C LEU A 79 -31.92 -14.27 -2.54
N ILE A 80 -32.80 -15.25 -2.74
CA ILE A 80 -33.23 -16.18 -1.69
C ILE A 80 -32.05 -17.03 -1.21
N ALA A 81 -31.23 -17.54 -2.14
CA ALA A 81 -30.03 -18.31 -1.81
C ALA A 81 -28.99 -17.48 -1.04
N LEU A 82 -28.82 -16.19 -1.39
CA LEU A 82 -27.88 -15.28 -0.71
C LEU A 82 -28.36 -14.92 0.72
N VAL A 83 -29.65 -14.64 0.89
CA VAL A 83 -30.25 -14.33 2.20
C VAL A 83 -30.24 -15.56 3.12
N GLN A 84 -30.54 -16.75 2.58
CA GLN A 84 -30.42 -18.00 3.34
C GLN A 84 -28.96 -18.33 3.72
N CYS A 85 -27.98 -18.01 2.86
CA CYS A 85 -26.55 -18.13 3.20
C CYS A 85 -26.14 -17.21 4.34
N MET A 86 -26.60 -15.95 4.36
CA MET A 86 -26.27 -15.02 5.45
C MET A 86 -26.90 -15.43 6.79
N CYS A 87 -28.09 -16.03 6.77
CA CYS A 87 -28.71 -16.59 7.98
C CYS A 87 -27.97 -17.84 8.49
N LEU A 88 -27.51 -18.71 7.59
CA LEU A 88 -26.75 -19.92 7.94
C LEU A 88 -25.32 -19.64 8.42
N MET A 89 -24.70 -18.54 7.98
CA MET A 89 -23.36 -18.12 8.45
C MET A 89 -23.37 -17.49 9.86
N ARG A 90 -24.55 -17.22 10.45
CA ARG A 90 -24.68 -16.64 11.79
C ARG A 90 -24.83 -17.68 12.91
N SER A 91 -25.05 -18.96 12.62
CA SER A 91 -25.16 -20.01 13.62
C SER A 91 -23.80 -20.70 13.85
N ASN A 92 -23.15 -20.38 14.97
CA ASN A 92 -21.94 -21.08 15.42
C ASN A 92 -22.30 -22.48 15.94
N GLY A 93 -22.20 -23.50 15.08
CA GLY A 93 -22.44 -24.90 15.45
C GLY A 93 -21.54 -25.91 14.68
N PRO A 94 -21.33 -27.13 15.22
CA PRO A 94 -20.24 -28.03 14.85
C PRO A 94 -20.56 -28.93 13.64
N PHE A 95 -20.93 -28.35 12.49
CA PHE A 95 -21.20 -29.11 11.25
C PHE A 95 -20.36 -28.60 10.07
N SER A 96 -19.06 -28.89 10.10
CA SER A 96 -18.07 -28.41 9.11
C SER A 96 -18.04 -29.18 7.78
N ILE A 97 -18.64 -30.37 7.68
CA ILE A 97 -18.57 -31.19 6.45
C ILE A 97 -19.65 -30.80 5.42
N GLY A 98 -20.85 -30.42 5.89
CA GLY A 98 -21.95 -29.98 5.01
C GLY A 98 -21.67 -28.62 4.35
N LEU A 99 -21.06 -27.68 5.10
CA LEU A 99 -20.63 -26.39 4.57
C LEU A 99 -19.57 -26.53 3.48
N MET A 100 -18.69 -27.53 3.58
CA MET A 100 -17.64 -27.77 2.59
C MET A 100 -18.21 -28.21 1.23
N TRP A 101 -19.28 -29.01 1.23
CA TRP A 101 -19.98 -29.43 0.01
C TRP A 101 -20.76 -28.29 -0.66
N VAL A 102 -21.38 -27.42 0.15
CA VAL A 102 -22.07 -26.21 -0.34
C VAL A 102 -21.06 -25.26 -0.97
N ASN A 103 -19.92 -25.01 -0.31
CA ASN A 103 -18.85 -24.16 -0.84
C ASN A 103 -18.22 -24.71 -2.12
N TYR A 104 -18.03 -26.03 -2.22
CA TYR A 104 -17.53 -26.68 -3.45
C TYR A 104 -18.52 -26.55 -4.63
N THR A 105 -19.81 -26.66 -4.34
CA THR A 105 -20.87 -26.49 -5.35
C THR A 105 -20.97 -25.03 -5.82
N LEU A 106 -20.81 -24.08 -4.90
CA LEU A 106 -20.72 -22.65 -5.20
C LEU A 106 -19.49 -22.30 -6.05
N ALA A 107 -18.33 -22.87 -5.77
CA ALA A 107 -17.12 -22.67 -6.58
C ALA A 107 -17.32 -23.15 -8.03
N LYS A 108 -18.02 -24.28 -8.22
CA LYS A 108 -18.40 -24.77 -9.57
C LYS A 108 -19.37 -23.83 -10.28
N MET A 109 -20.32 -23.22 -9.57
CA MET A 109 -21.24 -22.24 -10.15
C MET A 109 -20.54 -20.93 -10.54
N CYS A 110 -19.60 -20.44 -9.71
CA CYS A 110 -18.77 -19.29 -10.06
C CYS A 110 -17.92 -19.55 -11.31
N LEU A 111 -17.37 -20.77 -11.46
CA LEU A 111 -16.63 -21.18 -12.66
C LEU A 111 -17.52 -21.23 -13.92
N LEU A 112 -18.77 -21.66 -13.81
CA LEU A 112 -19.73 -21.66 -14.92
C LEU A 112 -20.13 -20.24 -15.34
N VAL A 113 -20.34 -19.34 -14.39
CA VAL A 113 -20.60 -17.91 -14.67
C VAL A 113 -19.37 -17.25 -15.29
N TYR A 114 -18.18 -17.57 -14.81
CA TYR A 114 -16.92 -17.07 -15.38
C TYR A 114 -16.70 -17.60 -16.81
N GLY A 115 -17.01 -18.87 -17.07
CA GLY A 115 -17.00 -19.45 -18.40
C GLY A 115 -17.98 -18.76 -19.36
N PHE A 116 -19.19 -18.42 -18.88
CA PHE A 116 -20.16 -17.66 -19.66
C PHE A 116 -19.68 -16.23 -19.98
N LEU A 117 -19.05 -15.56 -19.02
CA LEU A 117 -18.44 -14.24 -19.23
C LEU A 117 -17.28 -14.29 -20.25
N ILE A 118 -16.48 -15.36 -20.25
CA ILE A 118 -15.44 -15.60 -21.27
C ILE A 118 -16.07 -15.77 -22.66
N VAL A 119 -17.17 -16.50 -22.78
CA VAL A 119 -17.88 -16.67 -24.07
C VAL A 119 -18.41 -15.32 -24.57
N CYS A 120 -19.04 -14.51 -23.71
CA CYS A 120 -19.44 -13.14 -24.06
C CYS A 120 -18.24 -12.27 -24.46
N HIS A 121 -17.08 -12.43 -23.80
CA HIS A 121 -15.83 -11.75 -24.13
C HIS A 121 -15.33 -12.14 -25.54
N THR A 122 -15.39 -13.41 -25.91
CA THR A 122 -14.98 -13.89 -27.25
C THR A 122 -15.90 -13.38 -28.37
N THR A 123 -17.20 -13.28 -28.14
CA THR A 123 -18.15 -12.72 -29.13
C THR A 123 -17.96 -11.22 -29.31
N LEU A 124 -17.58 -10.50 -28.26
CA LEU A 124 -17.29 -9.07 -28.34
C LEU A 124 -15.94 -8.79 -29.04
N MET A 125 -14.93 -9.62 -28.78
CA MET A 125 -13.63 -9.55 -29.47
C MET A 125 -13.76 -9.84 -30.98
N SER A 126 -14.68 -10.70 -31.40
CA SER A 126 -14.91 -10.93 -32.83
C SER A 126 -15.48 -9.69 -33.54
N ASN A 127 -16.37 -8.94 -32.88
CA ASN A 127 -16.91 -7.68 -33.43
C ASN A 127 -15.86 -6.55 -33.49
N ILE A 128 -14.94 -6.50 -32.52
CA ILE A 128 -13.79 -5.57 -32.55
C ILE A 128 -12.85 -5.92 -33.71
N CYS A 129 -12.54 -7.20 -33.91
CA CYS A 129 -11.75 -7.67 -35.06
C CYS A 129 -12.41 -7.28 -36.39
N VAL A 130 -13.73 -7.44 -36.53
CA VAL A 130 -14.45 -7.02 -37.75
C VAL A 130 -14.36 -5.51 -37.98
N THR A 131 -14.42 -4.72 -36.91
CA THR A 131 -14.31 -3.25 -36.99
C THR A 131 -12.88 -2.81 -37.34
N MET A 132 -11.87 -3.47 -36.77
CA MET A 132 -10.46 -3.27 -37.12
C MET A 132 -10.18 -3.63 -38.58
N CYS A 133 -10.76 -4.73 -39.09
CA CYS A 133 -10.67 -5.12 -40.50
C CYS A 133 -11.34 -4.11 -41.45
N LYS A 134 -12.37 -3.40 -41.01
CA LYS A 134 -12.98 -2.31 -41.81
C LYS A 134 -12.10 -1.06 -41.80
N LEU A 135 -11.49 -0.72 -40.66
CA LEU A 135 -10.54 0.38 -40.54
C LEU A 135 -9.29 0.16 -41.38
N THR A 136 -8.73 -1.06 -41.42
CA THR A 136 -7.61 -1.38 -42.32
C THR A 136 -7.96 -1.22 -43.77
N SER A 137 -9.14 -1.68 -44.19
CA SER A 137 -9.62 -1.51 -45.56
C SER A 137 -9.79 -0.03 -45.96
N TYR A 138 -10.02 0.86 -44.99
CA TYR A 138 -10.10 2.31 -45.20
C TYR A 138 -8.71 2.95 -45.37
N PHE A 139 -7.73 2.55 -44.55
CA PHE A 139 -6.36 3.06 -44.64
C PHE A 139 -5.59 2.54 -45.86
N ASP A 140 -5.90 1.34 -46.37
CA ASP A 140 -5.27 0.81 -47.58
C ASP A 140 -5.77 1.46 -48.88
N ARG A 141 -6.96 2.09 -48.87
CA ARG A 141 -7.49 2.78 -50.06
C ARG A 141 -6.92 4.17 -50.30
N LYS A 142 -6.22 4.76 -49.33
CA LYS A 142 -5.52 6.03 -49.50
C LYS A 142 -4.02 5.77 -49.56
N SER A 143 -3.33 6.30 -50.57
CA SER A 143 -1.89 6.16 -50.79
C SER A 143 -1.07 6.90 -49.73
N LEU A 144 -1.19 6.47 -48.48
CA LEU A 144 -0.49 7.06 -47.34
C LEU A 144 0.87 6.40 -47.17
N ASP A 145 1.86 7.24 -46.83
CA ASP A 145 3.20 6.83 -46.47
C ASP A 145 3.19 5.76 -45.36
N ALA A 146 4.15 4.84 -45.42
CA ALA A 146 4.21 3.68 -44.51
C ALA A 146 4.38 4.10 -43.04
N ASN A 147 5.04 5.22 -42.75
CA ASN A 147 5.21 5.72 -41.39
C ASN A 147 3.92 6.37 -40.86
N VAL A 148 3.16 7.04 -41.73
CA VAL A 148 1.84 7.59 -41.39
C VAL A 148 0.85 6.48 -41.06
N ARG A 149 0.91 5.34 -41.79
CA ARG A 149 0.12 4.14 -41.47
C ARG A 149 0.48 3.57 -40.09
N LYS A 150 1.78 3.44 -39.76
CA LYS A 150 2.22 2.96 -38.44
C LYS A 150 1.78 3.88 -37.30
N ILE A 151 1.89 5.20 -37.47
CA ILE A 151 1.44 6.17 -36.47
C ILE A 151 -0.09 6.11 -36.29
N GLY A 152 -0.83 6.03 -37.40
CA GLY A 152 -2.29 5.85 -37.37
C GLY A 152 -2.73 4.57 -36.65
N TRP A 153 -1.99 3.47 -36.83
CA TRP A 153 -2.21 2.21 -36.11
C TRP A 153 -1.99 2.33 -34.61
N VAL A 154 -0.86 2.92 -34.19
CA VAL A 154 -0.55 3.10 -32.77
C VAL A 154 -1.57 4.02 -32.11
N LEU A 155 -1.94 5.14 -32.76
CA LEU A 155 -2.97 6.05 -32.27
C LEU A 155 -4.35 5.38 -32.22
N GLY A 156 -4.72 4.59 -33.23
CA GLY A 156 -5.97 3.84 -33.25
C GLY A 156 -6.07 2.82 -32.12
N LEU A 157 -5.00 2.08 -31.86
CA LEU A 157 -4.92 1.14 -30.72
C LEU A 157 -4.98 1.87 -29.37
N VAL A 158 -4.24 2.98 -29.22
CA VAL A 158 -4.27 3.79 -27.98
C VAL A 158 -5.66 4.38 -27.74
N LEU A 159 -6.33 4.89 -28.77
CA LEU A 159 -7.68 5.42 -28.67
C LEU A 159 -8.72 4.33 -28.40
N LEU A 160 -8.55 3.13 -28.96
CA LEU A 160 -9.37 1.95 -28.65
C LEU A 160 -9.18 1.50 -27.20
N PHE A 161 -7.94 1.42 -26.71
CA PHE A 161 -7.67 1.07 -25.32
C PHE A 161 -8.18 2.14 -24.34
N LYS A 162 -7.96 3.43 -24.63
CA LYS A 162 -8.48 4.55 -23.83
C LYS A 162 -10.01 4.61 -23.85
N GLY A 163 -10.62 4.39 -25.01
CA GLY A 163 -12.07 4.32 -25.17
C GLY A 163 -12.66 3.12 -24.43
N TRP A 164 -12.00 1.97 -24.47
CA TRP A 164 -12.38 0.79 -23.70
C TRP A 164 -12.24 1.02 -22.19
N GLU A 165 -11.13 1.62 -21.73
CA GLU A 165 -10.95 2.01 -20.33
C GLU A 165 -12.08 2.95 -19.89
N ALA A 166 -12.42 3.95 -20.71
CA ALA A 166 -13.50 4.88 -20.44
C ALA A 166 -14.87 4.17 -20.43
N VAL A 167 -15.16 3.27 -21.37
CA VAL A 167 -16.44 2.53 -21.43
C VAL A 167 -16.54 1.52 -20.29
N CYS A 168 -15.47 0.79 -19.96
CA CYS A 168 -15.46 -0.13 -18.83
C CYS A 168 -15.55 0.62 -17.50
N MET A 169 -14.84 1.74 -17.34
CA MET A 169 -14.97 2.58 -16.15
C MET A 169 -16.35 3.20 -16.05
N HIS A 170 -16.91 3.70 -17.16
CA HIS A 170 -18.25 4.29 -17.20
C HIS A 170 -19.33 3.24 -16.93
N TRP A 171 -19.27 2.07 -17.58
CA TRP A 171 -20.16 0.94 -17.32
C TRP A 171 -20.01 0.40 -15.91
N TRP A 172 -18.78 0.34 -15.38
CA TRP A 172 -18.54 0.00 -13.98
C TRP A 172 -19.18 1.03 -13.07
N THR A 173 -18.93 2.33 -13.26
CA THR A 173 -19.54 3.36 -12.41
C THR A 173 -21.05 3.40 -12.55
N ASP A 174 -21.63 3.29 -13.74
CA ASP A 174 -23.07 3.38 -13.93
C ASP A 174 -23.79 2.12 -13.47
N THR A 175 -23.20 0.94 -13.67
CA THR A 175 -23.80 -0.32 -13.20
C THR A 175 -23.61 -0.48 -11.70
N TYR A 176 -22.48 -0.09 -11.09
CA TYR A 176 -22.30 -0.21 -9.64
C TYR A 176 -22.92 0.94 -8.85
N LYS A 177 -22.89 2.19 -9.33
CA LYS A 177 -23.45 3.33 -8.58
C LYS A 177 -24.97 3.34 -8.61
N ASN A 178 -25.60 2.84 -9.68
CA ASN A 178 -27.06 2.88 -9.83
C ASN A 178 -27.75 1.55 -9.50
N ASP A 179 -27.00 0.47 -9.27
CA ASP A 179 -27.56 -0.80 -8.85
C ASP A 179 -27.61 -0.88 -7.32
N ALA A 180 -28.84 -0.81 -6.80
CA ALA A 180 -29.15 -0.87 -5.36
C ALA A 180 -28.54 -2.09 -4.64
N ARG A 181 -28.12 -3.14 -5.38
CA ARG A 181 -27.46 -4.32 -4.83
C ARG A 181 -26.05 -4.06 -4.31
N TYR A 182 -25.34 -3.07 -4.85
CA TYR A 182 -23.99 -2.69 -4.40
C TYR A 182 -23.98 -1.53 -3.42
N LEU A 183 -25.11 -0.86 -3.24
CA LEU A 183 -25.26 0.21 -2.27
C LEU A 183 -24.87 -0.22 -0.83
N PRO A 184 -25.24 -1.42 -0.32
CA PRO A 184 -24.80 -1.87 0.99
C PRO A 184 -23.28 -2.04 1.08
N MET A 185 -22.65 -2.59 0.02
CA MET A 185 -21.20 -2.77 -0.02
C MET A 185 -20.50 -1.42 -0.03
N MET A 186 -20.90 -0.49 -0.91
CA MET A 186 -20.33 0.86 -0.97
C MET A 186 -20.54 1.63 0.33
N THR A 187 -21.69 1.46 0.98
CA THR A 187 -21.97 2.05 2.30
C THR A 187 -21.04 1.46 3.37
N LEU A 188 -20.77 0.14 3.34
CA LEU A 188 -19.79 -0.49 4.22
C LEU A 188 -18.37 0.02 3.96
N LEU A 189 -17.94 0.15 2.70
CA LEU A 189 -16.62 0.70 2.35
C LEU A 189 -16.46 2.15 2.84
N GLN A 190 -17.50 2.98 2.66
CA GLN A 190 -17.52 4.36 3.14
C GLN A 190 -17.47 4.42 4.67
N HIS A 191 -18.25 3.56 5.34
CA HIS A 191 -18.27 3.49 6.79
C HIS A 191 -16.91 3.05 7.37
N ASP A 192 -16.26 2.03 6.78
CA ASP A 192 -14.92 1.60 7.17
C ASP A 192 -13.89 2.72 6.96
N SER A 193 -13.94 3.40 5.81
CA SER A 193 -13.10 4.56 5.52
C SER A 193 -13.28 5.66 6.57
N MET A 194 -14.53 5.99 6.94
CA MET A 194 -14.83 6.97 7.98
C MET A 194 -14.32 6.55 9.36
N ILE A 195 -14.43 5.26 9.70
CA ILE A 195 -13.87 4.73 10.96
C ILE A 195 -12.36 4.93 10.99
N HIS A 196 -11.65 4.57 9.92
CA HIS A 196 -10.20 4.70 9.87
C HIS A 196 -9.77 6.17 9.87
N GLU A 197 -10.49 7.06 9.18
CA GLU A 197 -10.25 8.50 9.24
C GLU A 197 -10.45 9.05 10.66
N MET A 198 -11.52 8.63 11.34
CA MET A 198 -11.80 9.03 12.72
C MET A 198 -10.72 8.52 13.68
N LYS A 199 -10.25 7.28 13.51
CA LYS A 199 -9.15 6.72 14.30
C LYS A 199 -7.85 7.47 14.09
N ALA A 200 -7.48 7.72 12.83
CA ALA A 200 -6.30 8.51 12.50
C ALA A 200 -6.38 9.93 13.08
N LYS A 201 -7.57 10.55 13.07
CA LYS A 201 -7.83 11.84 13.72
C LYS A 201 -7.62 11.78 15.23
N MET A 202 -8.27 10.84 15.91
CA MET A 202 -8.17 10.68 17.37
C MET A 202 -6.73 10.39 17.78
N TYR A 203 -6.03 9.56 17.01
CA TYR A 203 -4.61 9.29 17.22
C TYR A 203 -3.78 10.57 17.08
N PHE A 204 -3.95 11.32 16.00
CA PHE A 204 -3.30 12.61 15.82
C PHE A 204 -3.56 13.57 16.99
N GLU A 205 -4.82 13.72 17.40
CA GLU A 205 -5.22 14.56 18.54
C GLU A 205 -4.55 14.13 19.85
N SER A 206 -4.29 12.83 20.04
CA SER A 206 -3.54 12.33 21.19
C SER A 206 -2.03 12.58 21.11
N GLU A 207 -1.41 12.51 19.94
CA GLU A 207 0.04 12.69 19.78
C GLU A 207 0.48 14.15 19.69
N ILE A 208 -0.45 15.05 19.36
CA ILE A 208 -0.10 16.43 19.01
C ILE A 208 0.53 17.22 20.15
N ALA A 209 0.06 17.00 21.38
CA ALA A 209 0.65 17.61 22.58
C ALA A 209 2.08 17.12 22.81
N HIS A 210 2.39 15.85 22.48
CA HIS A 210 3.74 15.29 22.57
C HIS A 210 4.68 15.88 21.50
N ILE A 211 4.18 16.08 20.27
CA ILE A 211 4.94 16.76 19.21
C ILE A 211 5.26 18.21 19.64
N GLN A 212 4.26 18.94 20.15
CA GLN A 212 4.46 20.31 20.65
C GLN A 212 5.45 20.37 21.83
N HIS A 213 5.38 19.39 22.73
CA HIS A 213 6.34 19.26 23.82
C HIS A 213 7.77 19.09 23.29
N SER A 214 7.98 18.18 22.33
CA SER A 214 9.28 17.96 21.69
C SER A 214 9.81 19.25 21.06
N ILE A 215 8.98 19.98 20.31
CA ILE A 215 9.36 21.26 19.67
C ILE A 215 9.86 22.30 20.69
N ARG A 216 9.22 22.40 21.85
CA ARG A 216 9.58 23.40 22.88
C ARG A 216 10.84 23.03 23.65
N ASN A 217 10.95 21.75 24.01
CA ASN A 217 11.85 21.32 25.07
C ASN A 217 13.07 20.57 24.52
N ASP A 218 12.86 19.69 23.55
CA ASP A 218 13.83 18.63 23.23
C ASP A 218 14.38 18.69 21.80
N PHE A 219 13.78 19.53 20.95
CA PHE A 219 14.11 19.60 19.53
C PHE A 219 14.67 20.98 19.16
N THR A 220 15.74 20.97 18.36
CA THR A 220 16.31 22.18 17.78
C THR A 220 16.54 21.97 16.29
N LEU A 221 15.83 22.76 15.48
CA LEU A 221 15.83 22.69 14.02
C LEU A 221 17.16 23.17 13.46
N HIS A 222 17.74 22.40 12.55
CA HIS A 222 18.92 22.81 11.81
C HIS A 222 18.52 23.86 10.75
N PRO A 223 19.25 24.99 10.63
CA PRO A 223 18.90 26.11 9.75
C PRO A 223 18.59 25.70 8.31
N TYR A 224 19.35 24.73 7.77
CA TYR A 224 19.14 24.18 6.42
C TYR A 224 17.69 23.76 6.13
N PHE A 225 16.95 23.26 7.12
CA PHE A 225 15.58 22.81 6.92
C PHE A 225 14.50 23.83 7.35
N SER A 226 14.93 25.00 7.85
CA SER A 226 14.01 26.04 8.34
C SER A 226 13.36 26.87 7.23
N HIS A 227 13.85 26.76 6.00
CA HIS A 227 13.47 27.61 4.87
C HIS A 227 12.37 27.02 3.98
N THR A 228 11.86 25.83 4.31
CA THR A 228 10.79 25.19 3.55
C THR A 228 9.55 26.08 3.54
N LYS A 229 9.14 26.53 2.35
CA LYS A 229 7.94 27.35 2.18
C LYS A 229 6.70 26.50 2.41
N VAL A 230 5.83 26.94 3.30
CA VAL A 230 4.60 26.23 3.66
C VAL A 230 3.40 27.16 3.74
N TRP A 231 2.21 26.64 3.43
CA TRP A 231 0.92 27.28 3.65
C TRP A 231 -0.05 26.28 4.26
N LYS A 232 -1.18 26.76 4.77
CA LYS A 232 -2.14 25.92 5.47
C LYS A 232 -2.81 24.93 4.51
N GLY A 233 -2.90 23.66 4.92
CA GLY A 233 -3.62 22.62 4.21
C GLY A 233 -2.85 21.99 3.05
N MET A 234 -1.51 22.09 3.06
CA MET A 234 -0.68 21.37 2.10
C MET A 234 -0.83 19.86 2.30
N GLN A 235 -0.77 19.11 1.21
CA GLN A 235 -0.64 17.65 1.31
C GLN A 235 0.81 17.28 1.62
N LEU A 236 1.01 16.09 2.19
CA LEU A 236 2.35 15.61 2.54
C LEU A 236 3.30 15.61 1.33
N GLN A 237 2.80 15.26 0.15
CA GLN A 237 3.61 15.29 -1.08
C GLN A 237 4.00 16.70 -1.51
N ASP A 238 3.12 17.69 -1.33
CA ASP A 238 3.41 19.08 -1.65
C ASP A 238 4.51 19.62 -0.74
N LEU A 239 4.50 19.24 0.55
CA LEU A 239 5.56 19.60 1.51
C LEU A 239 6.92 19.04 1.08
N ILE A 240 6.95 17.80 0.60
CA ILE A 240 8.18 17.19 0.05
C ILE A 240 8.66 17.96 -1.18
N VAL A 241 7.77 18.34 -2.09
CA VAL A 241 8.11 19.14 -3.28
C VAL A 241 8.75 20.48 -2.87
N GLU A 242 8.14 21.20 -1.93
CA GLU A 242 8.66 22.49 -1.47
C GLU A 242 10.00 22.35 -0.71
N ARG A 243 10.16 21.30 0.10
CA ARG A 243 11.45 20.99 0.75
C ARG A 243 12.54 20.76 -0.29
N ILE A 244 12.27 20.00 -1.34
CA ILE A 244 13.25 19.68 -2.39
C ILE A 244 13.61 20.91 -3.22
N LYS A 245 12.65 21.80 -3.51
CA LYS A 245 12.95 23.12 -4.10
C LYS A 245 13.87 23.94 -3.19
N THR A 246 13.62 23.91 -1.88
CA THR A 246 14.46 24.61 -0.89
C THR A 246 15.89 24.06 -0.86
N PHE A 247 16.07 22.73 -1.03
CA PHE A 247 17.39 22.13 -1.19
C PHE A 247 18.11 22.62 -2.44
N GLU A 248 17.39 22.69 -3.57
CA GLU A 248 17.92 23.20 -4.83
C GLU A 248 18.36 24.66 -4.72
N MET A 249 17.49 25.52 -4.17
CA MET A 249 17.81 26.94 -3.93
C MET A 249 19.03 27.10 -3.01
N SER A 250 19.07 26.37 -1.89
CA SER A 250 20.21 26.43 -0.97
C SER A 250 21.51 25.99 -1.64
N PHE A 251 21.44 24.94 -2.46
CA PHE A 251 22.61 24.48 -3.22
C PHE A 251 23.10 25.55 -4.22
N ASP A 252 22.20 26.21 -4.93
CA ASP A 252 22.56 27.26 -5.90
C ASP A 252 23.13 28.52 -5.23
N GLU A 253 22.51 28.97 -4.13
CA GLU A 253 22.85 30.24 -3.49
C GLU A 253 24.16 30.19 -2.73
N ASN A 254 24.45 29.07 -2.05
CA ASN A 254 25.60 28.98 -1.14
C ASN A 254 26.34 27.64 -1.19
N GLY A 255 25.99 26.73 -2.12
CA GLY A 255 26.63 25.43 -2.23
C GLY A 255 26.25 24.45 -1.11
N SER A 256 25.21 24.72 -0.32
CA SER A 256 24.84 23.85 0.80
C SER A 256 24.42 22.46 0.33
N THR A 257 24.93 21.45 1.02
CA THR A 257 24.75 20.04 0.65
C THR A 257 23.93 19.26 1.68
N GLY A 258 23.03 19.92 2.42
CA GLY A 258 22.25 19.25 3.46
C GLY A 258 21.41 18.06 2.93
N TYR A 259 20.95 18.11 1.68
CA TYR A 259 20.25 16.99 1.01
C TYR A 259 21.08 15.69 0.94
N LYS A 260 22.41 15.78 1.03
CA LYS A 260 23.30 14.61 1.01
C LYS A 260 23.18 13.75 2.26
N ILE A 261 22.59 14.25 3.36
CA ILE A 261 22.35 13.43 4.55
C ILE A 261 21.48 12.20 4.23
N GLU A 262 20.57 12.31 3.25
CA GLU A 262 19.80 11.19 2.72
C GLU A 262 20.42 10.65 1.42
N LYS A 263 20.77 11.54 0.49
CA LYS A 263 21.09 11.15 -0.89
C LYS A 263 22.51 10.62 -1.07
N ASP A 264 23.37 10.71 -0.06
CA ASP A 264 24.71 10.12 -0.03
C ASP A 264 24.85 9.15 1.17
N LYS A 265 24.72 7.84 0.92
CA LYS A 265 24.76 6.83 2.00
C LYS A 265 26.09 6.83 2.75
N CYS A 266 27.20 7.18 2.11
CA CYS A 266 28.49 7.25 2.80
C CYS A 266 28.42 8.36 3.86
N LYS A 267 27.98 9.56 3.46
CA LYS A 267 27.84 10.71 4.37
C LYS A 267 26.81 10.46 5.46
N MET A 268 25.71 9.80 5.14
CA MET A 268 24.69 9.35 6.09
C MET A 268 25.29 8.43 7.17
N LEU A 269 26.02 7.38 6.75
CA LEU A 269 26.60 6.41 7.68
C LEU A 269 27.72 7.02 8.54
N GLU A 270 28.56 7.88 7.94
CA GLU A 270 29.55 8.67 8.68
C GLU A 270 28.90 9.58 9.72
N PHE A 271 27.77 10.22 9.37
CA PHE A 271 27.02 11.06 10.30
C PHE A 271 26.47 10.24 11.47
N PHE A 272 25.85 9.08 11.21
CA PHE A 272 25.33 8.22 12.28
C PHE A 272 26.44 7.71 13.20
N ALA A 273 27.56 7.26 12.62
CA ALA A 273 28.71 6.81 13.41
C ALA A 273 29.27 7.93 14.32
N ARG A 274 29.43 9.15 13.79
CA ARG A 274 29.93 10.30 14.57
C ARG A 274 28.99 10.75 15.68
N ASN A 275 27.68 10.52 15.53
CA ASN A 275 26.67 10.84 16.54
C ASN A 275 26.35 9.65 17.45
N HIS A 276 27.17 8.59 17.42
CA HIS A 276 26.97 7.37 18.21
C HIS A 276 25.60 6.70 18.02
N LEU A 277 25.00 6.88 16.84
CA LEU A 277 23.74 6.25 16.47
C LEU A 277 24.03 4.82 16.00
N ARG A 278 23.22 3.86 16.48
CA ARG A 278 23.46 2.45 16.17
C ARG A 278 23.17 2.18 14.70
N ILE A 279 24.19 1.74 13.98
CA ILE A 279 24.13 1.30 12.59
C ILE A 279 24.75 -0.10 12.48
N PRO A 280 24.43 -0.85 11.41
CA PRO A 280 25.10 -2.11 11.12
C PRO A 280 26.61 -1.92 11.06
N LYS A 281 27.35 -2.93 11.55
CA LYS A 281 28.82 -2.91 11.60
C LYS A 281 29.40 -2.55 10.23
N MET A 282 30.14 -1.44 10.17
CA MET A 282 30.81 -1.00 8.96
C MET A 282 32.12 -1.78 8.77
N VAL A 283 32.31 -2.38 7.60
CA VAL A 283 33.62 -2.91 7.18
C VAL A 283 34.48 -1.79 6.61
N GLY A 284 33.87 -0.86 5.87
CA GLY A 284 34.55 0.35 5.41
C GLY A 284 33.69 1.19 4.46
N ILE A 285 34.17 2.40 4.21
CA ILE A 285 33.62 3.38 3.27
C ILE A 285 34.74 3.75 2.31
N TYR A 286 34.45 3.72 1.01
CA TYR A 286 35.44 3.83 -0.05
C TYR A 286 35.00 4.90 -1.05
N HIS A 287 35.85 5.91 -1.22
CA HIS A 287 35.65 6.99 -2.19
C HIS A 287 36.50 6.80 -3.44
N ASP A 288 37.46 5.88 -3.41
CA ASP A 288 38.21 5.43 -4.56
C ASP A 288 37.72 4.04 -5.02
N LYS A 289 37.66 3.87 -6.35
CA LYS A 289 37.13 2.66 -6.96
C LYS A 289 38.13 1.51 -6.88
N GLU A 290 39.42 1.78 -7.00
CA GLU A 290 40.44 0.73 -6.92
C GLU A 290 40.61 0.28 -5.47
N GLU A 291 40.51 1.20 -4.50
CA GLU A 291 40.54 0.87 -3.06
C GLU A 291 39.44 -0.14 -2.66
N ILE A 292 38.20 0.03 -3.13
CA ILE A 292 37.13 -0.95 -2.87
C ILE A 292 37.41 -2.29 -3.54
N LEU A 293 37.99 -2.31 -4.75
CA LEU A 293 38.31 -3.56 -5.46
C LEU A 293 39.43 -4.34 -4.77
N ASP A 294 40.46 -3.64 -4.28
CA ASP A 294 41.52 -4.18 -3.46
C ASP A 294 40.97 -4.74 -2.15
N GLN A 295 40.03 -4.02 -1.52
CA GLN A 295 39.38 -4.52 -0.31
C GLN A 295 38.59 -5.80 -0.58
N LEU A 296 37.85 -5.89 -1.69
CA LEU A 296 37.14 -7.12 -2.03
C LEU A 296 38.09 -8.31 -2.15
N GLU A 297 39.29 -8.10 -2.69
CA GLU A 297 40.32 -9.13 -2.82
C GLU A 297 40.89 -9.57 -1.47
N ARG A 298 41.12 -8.61 -0.57
CA ARG A 298 41.51 -8.91 0.82
C ARG A 298 40.42 -9.71 1.54
N LEU A 299 39.16 -9.30 1.38
CA LEU A 299 38.01 -10.00 1.98
C LEU A 299 37.82 -11.39 1.36
N SER A 300 38.05 -11.57 0.05
CA SER A 300 37.97 -12.87 -0.61
C SER A 300 39.08 -13.83 -0.22
N ASN A 301 40.15 -13.36 0.41
CA ASN A 301 41.26 -14.18 0.90
C ASN A 301 41.26 -14.34 2.43
N SER A 302 40.33 -13.69 3.14
CA SER A 302 40.27 -13.70 4.59
C SER A 302 39.29 -14.73 5.12
N THR A 303 39.72 -15.51 6.11
CA THR A 303 38.87 -16.47 6.84
C THR A 303 38.10 -15.84 8.00
N LYS A 304 38.33 -14.56 8.30
CA LYS A 304 37.73 -13.84 9.44
C LYS A 304 36.50 -13.01 9.08
N VAL A 305 36.01 -13.10 7.84
CA VAL A 305 34.89 -12.28 7.36
C VAL A 305 33.57 -12.89 7.81
N GLU A 306 32.76 -12.08 8.50
CA GLU A 306 31.39 -12.44 8.86
C GLU A 306 30.46 -12.13 7.68
N PHE A 307 29.74 -13.14 7.19
CA PHE A 307 28.77 -13.00 6.11
C PHE A 307 27.31 -13.06 6.62
N PRO A 308 26.36 -12.42 5.92
CA PRO A 308 26.54 -11.71 4.65
C PRO A 308 27.18 -10.33 4.80
N LEU A 309 27.77 -9.88 3.69
CA LEU A 309 28.15 -8.48 3.47
C LEU A 309 27.11 -7.79 2.60
N PHE A 310 26.87 -6.51 2.86
CA PHE A 310 26.02 -5.66 2.03
C PHE A 310 26.89 -4.58 1.39
N ILE A 311 27.08 -4.66 0.08
CA ILE A 311 27.84 -3.68 -0.69
C ILE A 311 26.85 -2.66 -1.25
N LYS A 312 27.00 -1.40 -0.85
CA LYS A 312 26.06 -0.31 -1.13
C LYS A 312 26.75 0.81 -1.92
N GLY A 313 26.21 1.19 -3.06
CA GLY A 313 26.61 2.39 -3.80
C GLY A 313 26.11 3.66 -3.10
N CYS A 314 27.02 4.52 -2.67
CA CYS A 314 26.69 5.67 -1.82
C CYS A 314 25.82 6.72 -2.51
N HIS A 315 26.08 6.95 -3.79
CA HIS A 315 25.33 7.88 -4.63
C HIS A 315 24.03 7.28 -5.21
N LEU A 316 23.71 6.00 -4.93
CA LEU A 316 22.57 5.28 -5.50
C LEU A 316 21.54 4.97 -4.40
N THR A 317 20.74 5.97 -4.05
CA THR A 317 19.79 5.90 -2.93
C THR A 317 18.38 5.46 -3.30
N GLN A 318 18.06 5.48 -4.60
CA GLN A 318 16.72 5.21 -5.09
C GLN A 318 16.53 3.70 -5.22
N GLY A 319 15.36 3.20 -4.81
CA GLY A 319 15.06 1.77 -4.89
C GLY A 319 15.20 1.20 -6.31
N GLY A 320 14.86 2.01 -7.33
CA GLY A 320 15.01 1.65 -8.73
C GLY A 320 16.46 1.43 -9.18
N ASP A 321 17.43 2.05 -8.51
CA ASP A 321 18.83 1.95 -8.88
C ASP A 321 19.45 0.60 -8.51
N LYS A 322 18.81 -0.20 -7.64
CA LYS A 322 19.38 -1.46 -7.11
C LYS A 322 20.81 -1.24 -6.60
N GLY A 323 20.99 -0.17 -5.83
CA GLY A 323 22.29 0.30 -5.34
C GLY A 323 22.90 -0.57 -4.23
N THR A 324 22.20 -1.59 -3.74
CA THR A 324 22.67 -2.51 -2.69
C THR A 324 22.74 -3.92 -3.25
N LYS A 325 23.85 -4.64 -3.00
CA LYS A 325 24.00 -6.06 -3.34
C LYS A 325 24.42 -6.85 -2.11
N PRO A 326 23.60 -7.81 -1.63
CA PRO A 326 24.01 -8.73 -0.58
C PRO A 326 24.99 -9.77 -1.14
N VAL A 327 25.93 -10.18 -0.31
CA VAL A 327 26.93 -11.22 -0.58
C VAL A 327 26.91 -12.18 0.57
N PHE A 328 26.45 -13.41 0.33
CA PHE A 328 26.24 -14.39 1.39
C PHE A 328 27.45 -15.27 1.66
N THR A 329 28.42 -15.30 0.75
CA THR A 329 29.61 -16.16 0.86
C THR A 329 30.83 -15.49 0.26
N GLN A 330 32.01 -15.94 0.67
CA GLN A 330 33.31 -15.50 0.16
C GLN A 330 33.41 -15.63 -1.37
N ASN A 331 32.90 -16.71 -1.95
CA ASN A 331 32.86 -16.92 -3.41
C ASN A 331 32.04 -15.84 -4.15
N GLY A 332 31.10 -15.20 -3.46
CA GLY A 332 30.31 -14.09 -4.02
C GLY A 332 31.08 -12.80 -4.22
N LEU A 333 32.32 -12.69 -3.73
CA LEU A 333 33.19 -11.51 -3.88
C LEU A 333 34.06 -11.54 -5.16
N GLY A 334 33.92 -12.57 -6.00
CA GLY A 334 34.71 -12.75 -7.23
C GLY A 334 34.41 -11.74 -8.36
N SER A 335 34.77 -12.11 -9.60
CA SER A 335 34.66 -11.26 -10.80
C SER A 335 33.27 -10.63 -10.99
N SER A 336 32.20 -11.40 -10.76
CA SER A 336 30.83 -10.90 -10.89
C SER A 336 30.50 -9.74 -9.95
N MET A 337 31.20 -9.62 -8.80
CA MET A 337 31.06 -8.49 -7.90
C MET A 337 31.86 -7.28 -8.39
N LYS A 338 33.11 -7.49 -8.81
CA LYS A 338 33.95 -6.44 -9.40
C LYS A 338 33.24 -5.81 -10.61
N ASP A 339 32.59 -6.61 -11.46
CA ASP A 339 31.78 -6.13 -12.58
C ASP A 339 30.56 -5.32 -12.14
N TRP A 340 29.89 -5.75 -11.07
CA TRP A 340 28.77 -5.01 -10.49
C TRP A 340 29.23 -3.64 -9.98
N ILE A 341 30.35 -3.58 -9.23
CA ILE A 341 30.93 -2.32 -8.76
C ILE A 341 31.28 -1.42 -9.95
N ASN A 342 31.98 -1.93 -10.97
CA ASN A 342 32.35 -1.15 -12.14
C ASN A 342 31.16 -0.53 -12.87
N ARG A 343 30.03 -1.24 -12.96
CA ARG A 343 28.79 -0.69 -13.53
C ARG A 343 28.16 0.35 -12.60
N LYS A 344 28.03 0.04 -11.31
CA LYS A 344 27.37 0.92 -10.34
C LYS A 344 28.16 2.20 -10.07
N TRP A 345 29.48 2.15 -10.11
CA TRP A 345 30.33 3.33 -9.93
C TRP A 345 30.10 4.41 -11.00
N LYS A 346 29.72 4.01 -12.21
CA LYS A 346 29.43 4.91 -13.35
C LYS A 346 27.96 5.31 -13.44
N GLN A 347 27.09 4.69 -12.65
CA GLN A 347 25.66 4.95 -12.72
C GLN A 347 25.35 6.31 -12.08
N ILE A 348 24.47 7.08 -12.70
CA ILE A 348 23.96 8.33 -12.12
C ILE A 348 22.59 8.02 -11.53
N ALA A 349 22.38 8.37 -10.27
CA ALA A 349 21.10 8.18 -9.60
C ALA A 349 19.99 9.00 -10.27
N ARG A 350 18.78 8.42 -10.29
CA ARG A 350 17.58 9.06 -10.85
C ARG A 350 16.34 8.76 -10.03
N ASP A 351 15.50 9.76 -9.84
CA ASP A 351 14.21 9.69 -9.14
C ASP A 351 13.04 9.93 -10.11
N ASP A 352 13.07 9.30 -11.28
CA ASP A 352 12.20 9.62 -12.44
C ASP A 352 10.69 9.42 -12.19
N ASN A 353 10.31 8.69 -11.14
CA ASN A 353 8.92 8.30 -10.86
C ASN A 353 8.21 9.21 -9.83
N ARG A 354 8.80 10.37 -9.49
CA ARG A 354 8.26 11.27 -8.45
C ARG A 354 7.90 12.65 -9.00
N PRO A 355 6.93 13.36 -8.39
CA PRO A 355 6.55 14.72 -8.81
C PRO A 355 7.72 15.73 -8.77
N TRP A 356 8.68 15.53 -7.88
CA TRP A 356 9.87 16.37 -7.70
C TRP A 356 11.11 15.86 -8.47
N SER A 357 10.95 14.90 -9.37
CA SER A 357 12.04 14.21 -10.07
C SER A 357 13.02 15.17 -10.75
N THR A 358 12.53 16.19 -11.46
CA THR A 358 13.36 17.16 -12.17
C THR A 358 14.35 17.87 -11.24
N THR A 359 13.84 18.46 -10.16
CA THR A 359 14.63 19.17 -9.15
C THR A 359 15.59 18.24 -8.42
N MET A 360 15.09 17.08 -7.97
CA MET A 360 15.91 16.10 -7.27
C MET A 360 17.03 15.56 -8.16
N ASN A 361 16.74 15.21 -9.42
CA ASN A 361 17.74 14.71 -10.37
C ASN A 361 18.87 15.72 -10.62
N ARG A 362 18.60 17.03 -10.51
CA ARG A 362 19.65 18.05 -10.60
C ARG A 362 20.61 17.96 -9.42
N LEU A 363 20.08 17.80 -8.20
CA LEU A 363 20.87 17.61 -6.98
C LEU A 363 21.65 16.28 -7.01
N LEU A 364 21.04 15.20 -7.49
CA LEU A 364 21.64 13.87 -7.56
C LEU A 364 22.85 13.80 -8.49
N ARG A 365 22.88 14.58 -9.58
CA ARG A 365 24.04 14.66 -10.49
C ARG A 365 25.31 15.18 -9.82
N ASN A 366 25.18 15.86 -8.69
CA ASN A 366 26.31 16.40 -7.91
C ASN A 366 26.82 15.43 -6.83
N LEU A 367 26.27 14.21 -6.76
CA LEU A 367 26.76 13.17 -5.87
C LEU A 367 28.03 12.54 -6.44
N LYS A 368 29.04 12.38 -5.59
CA LYS A 368 30.27 11.69 -5.96
C LYS A 368 30.06 10.18 -5.83
N PRO A 369 30.54 9.37 -6.78
CA PRO A 369 30.57 7.93 -6.62
C PRO A 369 31.31 7.52 -5.35
N GLY A 370 30.90 6.38 -4.79
CA GLY A 370 31.43 5.83 -3.56
C GLY A 370 30.73 4.52 -3.22
N MET A 371 31.35 3.71 -2.37
CA MET A 371 30.84 2.43 -1.91
C MET A 371 30.99 2.28 -0.40
N ALA A 372 30.02 1.62 0.22
CA ALA A 372 30.08 1.19 1.61
C ALA A 372 29.97 -0.34 1.66
N ILE A 373 30.78 -0.97 2.50
CA ILE A 373 30.62 -2.38 2.85
C ILE A 373 30.12 -2.45 4.30
N GLN A 374 28.96 -3.06 4.48
CA GLN A 374 28.36 -3.34 5.78
C GLN A 374 28.40 -4.83 6.06
N GLY A 375 28.65 -5.18 7.32
CA GLY A 375 28.55 -6.55 7.83
C GLY A 375 27.10 -6.98 8.09
N PRO A 376 26.92 -8.17 8.67
CA PRO A 376 25.60 -8.70 9.00
C PRO A 376 24.89 -7.85 10.06
N PHE A 377 23.57 -7.70 9.90
CA PHE A 377 22.72 -7.00 10.86
C PHE A 377 22.65 -7.75 12.19
N GLY A 378 22.88 -7.04 13.29
CA GLY A 378 22.86 -7.58 14.65
C GLY A 378 23.78 -8.79 14.90
N GLY A 379 24.78 -9.00 14.03
CA GLY A 379 25.71 -10.14 14.09
C GLY A 379 25.11 -11.49 13.70
N LEU A 380 23.91 -11.52 13.13
CA LEU A 380 23.34 -12.79 12.64
C LEU A 380 23.93 -13.16 11.29
N ALA A 381 24.44 -14.38 11.18
CA ALA A 381 24.69 -14.99 9.87
C ALA A 381 23.33 -15.17 9.18
N ILE A 382 22.93 -14.16 8.43
CA ILE A 382 21.65 -14.14 7.72
C ILE A 382 21.73 -15.25 6.66
N SER A 383 20.99 -16.33 6.91
CA SER A 383 20.66 -17.30 5.87
C SER A 383 19.88 -16.60 4.76
N PRO A 384 19.98 -17.03 3.48
CA PRO A 384 19.14 -16.52 2.40
C PRO A 384 17.63 -16.51 2.70
N ASN A 385 17.19 -17.30 3.68
CA ASN A 385 15.80 -17.42 4.12
C ASN A 385 15.43 -16.50 5.29
N TYR A 386 16.37 -15.68 5.76
CA TYR A 386 16.16 -14.77 6.88
C TYR A 386 16.30 -13.34 6.37
N THR A 387 15.31 -12.49 6.65
CA THR A 387 15.37 -11.05 6.39
C THR A 387 15.18 -10.36 7.72
N PRO A 388 16.04 -9.39 8.09
CA PRO A 388 15.79 -8.58 9.28
C PRO A 388 14.43 -7.90 9.15
N LEU A 389 13.70 -7.76 10.25
CA LEU A 389 12.45 -7.02 10.22
C LEU A 389 12.77 -5.53 10.06
N GLU A 390 12.35 -4.93 8.95
CA GLU A 390 12.51 -3.49 8.73
C GLU A 390 11.26 -2.72 9.13
N VAL A 391 11.45 -1.71 9.98
CA VAL A 391 10.41 -0.76 10.40
C VAL A 391 10.80 0.64 9.95
N LYS A 392 9.88 1.29 9.26
CA LYS A 392 10.04 2.64 8.73
C LYS A 392 9.31 3.61 9.64
N VAL A 393 10.06 4.31 10.47
CA VAL A 393 9.51 5.20 11.49
C VAL A 393 9.43 6.61 10.95
N GLU A 394 8.23 7.19 10.95
CA GLU A 394 8.04 8.60 10.63
C GLU A 394 8.24 9.44 11.88
N VAL A 395 9.17 10.38 11.82
CA VAL A 395 9.51 11.27 12.93
C VAL A 395 9.19 12.70 12.54
N LEU A 396 8.36 13.35 13.36
CA LEU A 396 7.93 14.73 13.21
C LEU A 396 8.49 15.55 14.37
N TRP A 397 9.32 16.55 14.08
CA TRP A 397 9.90 17.46 15.07
C TRP A 397 10.58 16.75 16.25
N GLY A 398 11.33 15.68 15.94
CA GLY A 398 12.03 14.86 16.94
C GLY A 398 11.12 13.90 17.73
N ARG A 399 9.84 13.77 17.39
CA ARG A 399 8.89 12.82 17.98
C ARG A 399 8.49 11.77 16.95
N ALA A 400 8.73 10.50 17.24
CA ALA A 400 8.25 9.39 16.43
C ALA A 400 6.72 9.36 16.46
N TYR A 401 6.10 9.41 15.28
CA TYR A 401 4.66 9.51 15.10
C TYR A 401 4.03 8.16 14.74
N LEU A 402 4.61 7.40 13.81
CA LEU A 402 4.13 6.04 13.49
C LEU A 402 5.27 5.20 12.89
N GLY A 403 5.08 3.89 12.82
CA GLY A 403 6.03 2.97 12.20
C GLY A 403 5.35 2.05 11.18
N LEU A 404 5.98 1.83 10.04
CA LEU A 404 5.46 0.96 8.98
C LEU A 404 6.37 -0.25 8.77
N PHE A 405 5.78 -1.44 8.68
CA PHE A 405 6.55 -2.66 8.43
C PHE A 405 6.76 -2.87 6.94
N ALA A 406 8.01 -2.74 6.49
CA ALA A 406 8.36 -2.67 5.07
C ALA A 406 7.98 -3.92 4.29
N ASP A 407 8.22 -5.11 4.87
CA ASP A 407 7.92 -6.39 4.24
C ASP A 407 6.42 -6.69 4.13
N TYR A 408 5.60 -5.90 4.83
CA TYR A 408 4.19 -6.19 5.00
C TYR A 408 3.26 -5.08 4.54
N HIS A 409 3.77 -3.94 4.07
CA HIS A 409 3.12 -2.72 3.49
C HIS A 409 1.74 -2.29 4.02
N ASP A 410 1.26 -2.96 5.05
CA ASP A 410 -0.13 -3.06 5.46
C ASP A 410 -0.25 -3.11 6.98
N ILE A 411 0.82 -2.77 7.72
CA ILE A 411 0.78 -2.67 9.19
C ILE A 411 1.40 -1.33 9.58
N ILE A 412 0.60 -0.51 10.23
CA ILE A 412 1.02 0.71 10.91
C ILE A 412 1.04 0.42 12.41
N ALA A 413 2.19 0.60 13.05
CA ALA A 413 2.32 0.65 14.50
C ALA A 413 2.16 2.09 15.00
N LEU A 414 1.28 2.26 15.97
CA LEU A 414 0.99 3.52 16.64
C LEU A 414 1.70 3.57 18.01
N ARG A 415 1.99 4.78 18.50
CA ARG A 415 2.69 5.01 19.78
C ARG A 415 1.88 4.54 20.99
N ASN A 416 0.55 4.52 20.87
CA ASN A 416 -0.37 4.02 21.89
C ASN A 416 -0.38 2.47 22.00
N GLY A 417 0.44 1.77 21.19
CA GLY A 417 0.53 0.31 21.16
C GLY A 417 -0.50 -0.35 20.23
N GLU A 418 -1.34 0.42 19.56
CA GLU A 418 -2.27 -0.10 18.56
C GLU A 418 -1.57 -0.40 17.23
N PHE A 419 -2.17 -1.33 16.48
CA PHE A 419 -1.74 -1.67 15.13
C PHE A 419 -2.92 -1.53 14.17
N GLU A 420 -2.72 -0.78 13.10
CA GLU A 420 -3.69 -0.64 12.03
C GLU A 420 -3.26 -1.47 10.82
N TYR A 421 -4.23 -2.15 10.21
CA TYR A 421 -4.01 -2.87 8.96
C TYR A 421 -4.53 -2.03 7.80
N THR A 422 -3.69 -1.75 6.82
CA THR A 422 -4.05 -0.85 5.72
C THR A 422 -4.46 -1.61 4.45
N ASN A 423 -4.83 -2.89 4.58
CA ASN A 423 -5.17 -3.76 3.46
C ASN A 423 -6.20 -3.05 2.56
N ARG A 424 -5.75 -2.78 1.33
CA ARG A 424 -6.30 -1.83 0.35
C ARG A 424 -7.71 -2.11 -0.17
N ILE A 425 -8.43 -3.09 0.37
CA ILE A 425 -9.77 -3.44 -0.09
C ILE A 425 -10.58 -3.89 1.12
N PRO A 426 -11.48 -3.04 1.64
CA PRO A 426 -12.46 -3.50 2.60
C PRO A 426 -13.31 -4.60 1.92
N GLY A 427 -13.39 -5.77 2.57
CA GLY A 427 -14.03 -6.97 2.01
C GLY A 427 -13.12 -7.98 1.30
N SER A 428 -11.81 -7.72 1.17
CA SER A 428 -10.89 -8.79 0.74
C SER A 428 -10.81 -9.89 1.81
N TYR A 429 -10.99 -11.14 1.38
CA TYR A 429 -10.87 -12.37 2.20
C TYR A 429 -9.56 -12.45 3.01
N ASP A 430 -8.57 -11.62 2.67
CA ASP A 430 -7.30 -11.53 3.36
C ASP A 430 -7.39 -11.02 4.80
N PHE A 431 -8.44 -10.31 5.20
CA PHE A 431 -8.60 -9.89 6.60
C PHE A 431 -8.59 -11.10 7.57
N TRP A 432 -9.08 -12.27 7.12
CA TRP A 432 -9.15 -13.49 7.94
C TRP A 432 -7.86 -14.34 7.88
N THR A 433 -7.16 -14.35 6.74
CA THR A 433 -5.86 -15.05 6.60
C THR A 433 -4.71 -14.26 7.24
N LEU A 434 -4.83 -12.94 7.34
CA LEU A 434 -3.87 -12.07 8.01
C LEU A 434 -3.73 -12.38 9.51
N LYS A 435 -4.81 -12.79 10.19
CA LYS A 435 -4.75 -13.19 11.60
C LYS A 435 -3.92 -14.46 11.84
N SER A 436 -3.84 -15.38 10.87
CA SER A 436 -3.14 -16.67 11.06
C SER A 436 -1.66 -16.63 10.66
N HIS A 437 -1.28 -15.83 9.66
CA HIS A 437 0.12 -15.77 9.18
C HIS A 437 0.99 -14.71 9.86
N LYS A 438 0.40 -13.65 10.44
CA LYS A 438 1.15 -12.53 11.04
C LYS A 438 1.41 -12.67 12.56
N GLY A 439 1.00 -13.79 13.17
CA GLY A 439 1.02 -13.98 14.63
C GLY A 439 2.39 -13.76 15.27
N LYS A 440 3.47 -14.30 14.69
CA LYS A 440 4.81 -14.21 15.32
C LYS A 440 5.39 -12.79 15.33
N GLN A 441 5.23 -12.04 14.24
CA GLN A 441 5.76 -10.68 14.17
C GLN A 441 4.90 -9.69 14.94
N ILE A 442 3.57 -9.78 14.87
CA ILE A 442 2.68 -8.94 15.70
C ILE A 442 2.96 -9.20 17.19
N MET A 443 3.14 -10.47 17.59
CA MET A 443 3.55 -10.82 18.95
C MET A 443 4.86 -10.15 19.35
N TRP A 444 5.85 -10.08 18.45
CA TRP A 444 7.10 -9.35 18.72
C TRP A 444 6.86 -7.86 18.98
N LEU A 445 5.99 -7.23 18.19
CA LEU A 445 5.66 -5.82 18.36
C LEU A 445 4.92 -5.55 19.67
N GLN A 446 4.06 -6.47 20.08
CA GLN A 446 3.34 -6.42 21.36
C GLN A 446 4.27 -6.64 22.58
N ASN A 447 5.46 -7.21 22.39
CA ASN A 447 6.42 -7.47 23.47
C ASN A 447 7.35 -6.29 23.79
N GLY A 448 6.96 -5.05 23.45
CA GLY A 448 7.72 -3.83 23.79
C GLY A 448 8.96 -3.59 22.92
N TYR A 449 9.05 -4.22 21.74
CA TYR A 449 10.21 -4.07 20.85
C TYR A 449 10.23 -2.72 20.12
N MET A 450 9.10 -2.00 20.15
CA MET A 450 8.98 -0.70 19.51
C MET A 450 9.60 0.44 20.34
N ASP A 451 9.73 0.33 21.66
CA ASP A 451 10.29 1.43 22.46
C ASP A 451 11.75 1.76 22.10
N PRO A 452 12.66 0.79 21.96
CA PRO A 452 14.01 1.04 21.48
C PRO A 452 14.04 1.60 20.05
N VAL A 453 13.09 1.21 19.21
CA VAL A 453 12.97 1.63 17.80
C VAL A 453 12.53 3.10 17.72
N TRP A 454 11.49 3.47 18.47
CA TRP A 454 11.04 4.85 18.61
C TRP A 454 12.17 5.73 19.12
N LYS A 455 12.84 5.30 20.19
CA LYS A 455 13.94 6.06 20.77
C LYS A 455 15.07 6.28 19.76
N LEU A 456 15.50 5.24 19.06
CA LEU A 456 16.59 5.35 18.07
C LEU A 456 16.20 6.28 16.91
N ALA A 457 14.96 6.22 16.43
CA ALA A 457 14.47 7.11 15.37
C ALA A 457 14.44 8.58 15.83
N GLU A 458 13.96 8.84 17.04
CA GLU A 458 13.91 10.18 17.63
C GLU A 458 15.31 10.75 17.86
N ASP A 459 16.22 9.96 18.42
CA ASP A 459 17.61 10.35 18.64
C ASP A 459 18.28 10.71 17.30
N ALA A 460 18.01 9.94 16.23
CA ALA A 460 18.52 10.22 14.90
C ALA A 460 17.95 11.54 14.31
N ALA A 461 16.63 11.73 14.35
CA ALA A 461 16.01 12.94 13.86
C ALA A 461 16.44 14.19 14.65
N LYS A 462 16.56 14.07 15.97
CA LYS A 462 17.08 15.13 16.85
C LYS A 462 18.55 15.44 16.55
N ALA A 463 19.38 14.44 16.30
CA ALA A 463 20.78 14.64 15.92
C ALA A 463 20.91 15.40 14.58
N ILE A 464 20.13 15.00 13.57
CA ILE A 464 20.07 15.71 12.28
C ILE A 464 19.51 17.12 12.45
N GLY A 465 18.55 17.31 13.37
CA GLY A 465 17.83 18.56 13.55
C GLY A 465 16.85 18.80 12.40
N ILE A 466 16.10 17.77 12.00
CA ILE A 466 15.16 17.83 10.87
C ILE A 466 13.70 17.73 11.33
N GLU A 467 12.83 18.50 10.69
CA GLU A 467 11.42 18.66 11.03
C GLU A 467 10.56 17.44 10.67
N GLU A 468 10.88 16.74 9.58
CA GLU A 468 10.23 15.47 9.21
C GLU A 468 11.22 14.56 8.51
N VAL A 469 11.26 13.30 8.93
CA VAL A 469 12.12 12.27 8.34
C VAL A 469 11.57 10.88 8.62
N ARG A 470 11.67 10.01 7.61
CA ARG A 470 11.51 8.57 7.78
C ARG A 470 12.85 7.94 8.16
N ILE A 471 12.89 7.18 9.25
CA ILE A 471 14.06 6.39 9.68
C ILE A 471 13.76 4.90 9.47
N ASP A 472 14.54 4.24 8.62
CA ASP A 472 14.39 2.82 8.32
C ASP A 472 15.29 2.03 9.28
N ILE A 473 14.69 1.23 10.14
CA ILE A 473 15.33 0.57 11.27
C ILE A 473 15.19 -0.93 11.13
N PHE A 474 16.30 -1.65 11.22
CA PHE A 474 16.29 -3.10 11.36
C PHE A 474 16.14 -3.52 12.81
N ILE A 475 15.26 -4.50 13.02
CA ILE A 475 15.08 -5.18 14.30
C ILE A 475 15.61 -6.61 14.16
N ASN A 476 16.57 -6.96 15.00
CA ASN A 476 16.98 -8.33 15.20
C ASN A 476 16.09 -8.98 16.28
N PRO A 477 15.25 -9.98 15.97
CA PRO A 477 14.39 -10.69 16.93
C PRO A 477 15.15 -11.42 18.03
N LEU A 478 16.42 -11.75 17.82
CA LEU A 478 17.29 -12.34 18.83
C LEU A 478 17.91 -11.26 19.75
N ARG A 479 17.93 -10.00 19.30
CA ARG A 479 18.42 -8.83 20.06
C ARG A 479 17.49 -7.62 19.85
N PRO A 480 16.20 -7.72 20.21
CA PRO A 480 15.19 -6.72 19.83
C PRO A 480 15.39 -5.37 20.52
N LYS A 481 16.17 -5.33 21.61
CA LYS A 481 16.56 -4.11 22.30
C LYS A 481 17.71 -3.35 21.64
N GLU A 482 18.25 -3.89 20.55
CA GLU A 482 19.39 -3.35 19.84
C GLU A 482 19.07 -3.09 18.36
N PRO A 483 18.05 -2.26 18.06
CA PRO A 483 17.74 -1.90 16.69
C PRO A 483 18.89 -1.11 16.05
N GLU A 484 19.02 -1.21 14.73
CA GLU A 484 20.08 -0.56 13.95
C GLU A 484 19.47 0.25 12.80
N ILE A 485 19.94 1.48 12.57
CA ILE A 485 19.48 2.33 11.46
C ILE A 485 20.07 1.80 10.14
N ASN A 486 19.20 1.48 9.18
CA ASN A 486 19.57 1.08 7.83
C ASN A 486 19.78 2.30 6.92
N GLU A 487 18.78 3.17 6.87
CA GLU A 487 18.73 4.35 6.00
C GLU A 487 17.70 5.36 6.52
N ILE A 488 17.62 6.51 5.84
CA ILE A 488 16.59 7.51 6.08
C ILE A 488 15.95 7.93 4.76
N SER A 489 14.79 8.60 4.82
CA SER A 489 14.22 9.27 3.67
C SER A 489 13.59 10.62 4.04
N LEU A 490 13.97 11.68 3.32
CA LEU A 490 13.37 13.03 3.39
C LEU A 490 12.36 13.25 2.26
N SER A 491 12.25 12.29 1.36
CA SER A 491 11.35 12.32 0.21
C SER A 491 10.55 11.01 0.14
N SER A 492 10.04 10.55 1.28
CA SER A 492 9.28 9.31 1.36
C SER A 492 7.94 9.49 0.65
N GLY A 493 7.79 8.88 -0.53
CA GLY A 493 6.49 8.80 -1.20
C GLY A 493 5.69 7.57 -0.80
N HIS A 494 5.72 7.18 0.47
CA HIS A 494 4.92 6.08 1.00
C HIS A 494 3.46 6.53 1.14
N ASN A 495 2.52 5.57 1.11
CA ASN A 495 1.11 5.88 1.35
C ASN A 495 0.83 5.72 2.85
N TYR A 496 0.61 6.83 3.54
CA TYR A 496 0.24 6.83 4.97
C TYR A 496 -1.29 6.79 5.18
N PHE A 497 -2.05 6.54 4.10
CA PHE A 497 -3.51 6.41 4.11
C PHE A 497 -4.17 7.59 4.85
N PHE A 498 -5.00 7.30 5.84
CA PHE A 498 -5.72 8.28 6.63
C PHE A 498 -4.82 9.14 7.54
N HIS A 499 -3.56 8.75 7.76
CA HIS A 499 -2.61 9.54 8.55
C HIS A 499 -1.91 10.65 7.76
N ALA A 500 -1.88 10.58 6.41
CA ALA A 500 -1.13 11.53 5.59
C ALA A 500 -1.55 13.00 5.81
N PRO A 501 -2.86 13.37 5.87
CA PRO A 501 -3.26 14.76 6.14
C PRO A 501 -2.84 15.26 7.51
N TYR A 502 -2.86 14.39 8.52
CA TYR A 502 -2.48 14.73 9.89
C TYR A 502 -0.96 14.90 10.04
N MET A 503 -0.16 14.06 9.37
CA MET A 503 1.29 14.24 9.28
C MET A 503 1.65 15.56 8.59
N ALA A 504 0.97 15.87 7.48
CA ALA A 504 1.18 17.14 6.78
C ALA A 504 0.85 18.33 7.69
N THR A 505 -0.28 18.27 8.41
CA THR A 505 -0.68 19.29 9.39
C THR A 505 0.38 19.46 10.50
N ALA A 506 0.94 18.36 11.00
CA ALA A 506 1.98 18.37 12.02
C ALA A 506 3.32 18.96 11.53
N TRP A 507 3.68 18.67 10.29
CA TRP A 507 4.90 19.18 9.67
C TRP A 507 4.74 20.67 9.33
N GLU A 508 3.67 21.08 8.65
CA GLU A 508 3.52 22.47 8.20
C GLU A 508 3.33 23.46 9.36
N GLY A 509 2.67 23.05 10.45
CA GLY A 509 2.23 23.94 11.52
C GLY A 509 3.35 24.82 12.10
N PRO A 510 4.43 24.23 12.64
CA PRO A 510 5.53 25.01 13.20
C PRO A 510 6.36 25.76 12.13
N LEU A 511 6.44 25.26 10.89
CA LEU A 511 7.12 25.97 9.79
C LEU A 511 6.38 27.26 9.38
N ARG A 512 5.03 27.28 9.45
CA ARG A 512 4.24 28.50 9.21
C ARG A 512 4.59 29.61 10.20
N LEU A 513 4.87 29.26 11.46
CA LEU A 513 5.32 30.21 12.49
C LEU A 513 6.73 30.76 12.24
N LEU A 514 7.54 30.08 11.42
CA LEU A 514 8.85 30.58 10.98
C LEU A 514 8.74 31.50 9.76
N SER A 515 7.78 31.23 8.88
CA SER A 515 7.67 31.88 7.56
C SER A 515 6.80 33.14 7.52
N GLY A 516 5.89 33.32 8.48
CA GLY A 516 4.91 34.42 8.47
C GLY A 516 5.43 35.76 8.99
N PRO A 517 5.02 36.92 8.41
CA PRO A 517 5.14 38.20 9.09
C PRO A 517 4.35 38.15 10.40
N GLN A 518 4.91 38.70 11.50
CA GLN A 518 4.31 38.68 12.85
C GLN A 518 3.02 39.52 13.00
N ASN A 519 2.28 39.72 11.92
CA ASN A 519 1.11 40.57 11.88
C ASN A 519 -0.12 39.82 12.43
N GLY A 520 -0.17 39.68 13.76
CA GLY A 520 -1.35 40.00 14.55
C GLY A 520 -2.62 39.15 14.47
N VAL A 521 -2.62 37.93 13.88
CA VAL A 521 -3.82 37.06 13.92
C VAL A 521 -3.54 35.75 14.64
N ASN A 522 -4.08 35.69 15.86
CA ASN A 522 -4.02 34.63 16.89
C ASN A 522 -4.66 33.26 16.50
N SER A 523 -4.79 32.92 15.22
CA SER A 523 -5.45 31.66 14.81
C SER A 523 -4.52 30.43 14.85
N ASP A 524 -3.21 30.62 15.08
CA ASP A 524 -2.22 29.53 15.17
C ASP A 524 -1.69 29.33 16.61
N ASN A 525 -2.47 29.69 17.64
CA ASN A 525 -2.12 29.48 19.06
C ASN A 525 -1.88 28.01 19.45
N PHE A 526 -2.16 27.10 18.53
CA PHE A 526 -1.90 25.68 18.71
C PHE A 526 -0.40 25.35 18.62
N TRP A 527 0.33 25.98 17.71
CA TRP A 527 1.71 25.60 17.42
C TRP A 527 2.73 26.41 18.21
N SER A 528 3.92 25.83 18.35
CA SER A 528 5.05 26.49 19.03
C SER A 528 6.16 26.75 18.05
N LYS A 529 6.79 27.92 18.14
CA LYS A 529 7.93 28.24 17.30
C LYS A 529 9.11 27.33 17.68
N PRO A 530 9.68 26.56 16.74
CA PRO A 530 10.83 25.72 17.05
C PRO A 530 12.06 26.59 17.34
N LYS A 531 12.93 26.11 18.24
CA LYS A 531 14.28 26.66 18.40
C LYS A 531 15.07 26.33 17.14
N ILE A 532 15.76 27.32 16.58
CA ILE A 532 16.69 27.11 15.47
C ILE A 532 18.08 27.03 16.07
N ARG A 533 18.89 26.04 15.64
CA ARG A 533 20.29 25.94 16.09
C ARG A 533 20.99 27.21 15.64
N GLN A 534 21.64 27.92 16.56
CA GLN A 534 22.59 28.94 16.17
C GLN A 534 23.60 28.27 15.24
N THR A 535 23.81 28.86 14.06
CA THR A 535 24.72 28.28 13.09
C THR A 535 26.11 28.22 13.71
N ASP A 536 26.87 27.17 13.40
CA ASP A 536 28.29 27.13 13.76
C ASP A 536 29.06 28.35 13.21
N GLN A 537 28.51 29.13 12.27
CA GLN A 537 29.10 30.41 11.86
C GLN A 537 29.21 31.43 13.00
N GLU A 538 28.27 31.49 13.96
CA GLU A 538 28.41 32.35 15.14
C GLU A 538 29.43 31.78 16.15
N VAL A 539 29.49 30.46 16.30
CA VAL A 539 30.47 29.79 17.17
C VAL A 539 31.89 29.90 16.59
N TRP A 540 32.09 29.75 15.28
CA TRP A 540 33.36 29.97 14.60
C TRP A 540 33.71 31.45 14.40
N ALA A 541 32.75 32.37 14.55
CA ALA A 541 33.00 33.82 14.57
C ALA A 541 33.27 34.36 15.98
N GLN A 542 32.89 33.65 17.04
CA GLN A 542 33.31 33.94 18.42
C GLN A 542 34.65 33.27 18.79
N VAL A 543 35.06 32.23 18.06
CA VAL A 543 36.37 31.57 18.18
C VAL A 543 37.45 32.22 17.29
N ARG A 544 37.04 32.98 16.26
CA ARG A 544 37.93 33.89 15.52
C ARG A 544 38.00 35.23 16.21
#